data_AF-A0A2T8KMW7-F1
#
_entry.id   AF-A0A2T8KMW7-F1
#
_cell.length_a   1.000
_cell.length_b   1.000
_cell.length_c   1.000
_cell.angle_alpha   90.00
_cell.angle_beta   90.00
_cell.angle_gamma   90.00
#
_symmetry.space_group_name_H-M   'P 1'
#
loop_
_entity.id
_entity.type
_entity.pdbx_description
1 polymer ?
#
loop_
_entity_poly.entity_id
_entity_poly.type
_entity_poly.pdbx_seq_one_letter_code
_entity_poly.pdbx_strand_id
1 'polypeptide(L)'
;MAPTKERLHSLMHLFIACLLKLSTAAPCLPDQASSLLQLKASFIGDSLPSWQAGTDCCHHWKGVTCDVAFGRVISLDLGTIGRLVSLHGLDMSHNNFTGKIPSQLGNLTRLESMDLSCNSLSGEIPQEFTSLTSLSWLNLSYNNFTGRLPQGNQFLTFPSSSFEGNAGLYGIQLSKQCDNLGPDLTTRSTLAPEPNSLWQDRLDAIIFFLFVGLGFDVGFALSIIFRSFYHIEGWLYKHMY
;
A
#
# COMPACT_ATOMS: atom_id res chain seq x y z
N MET A 1 24.34 -53.95 -26.60
CA MET A 1 23.27 -53.84 -25.58
C MET A 1 23.90 -53.32 -24.29
N ALA A 2 23.77 -52.03 -24.02
CA ALA A 2 24.23 -51.45 -22.74
C ALA A 2 23.24 -51.85 -21.63
N PRO A 3 23.71 -52.19 -20.41
CA PRO A 3 22.88 -52.80 -19.39
C PRO A 3 21.85 -51.79 -18.87
N THR A 4 20.57 -52.15 -18.97
CA THR A 4 19.40 -51.39 -18.50
C THR A 4 19.47 -50.98 -17.02
N LYS A 5 20.31 -51.65 -16.22
CA LYS A 5 20.56 -51.38 -14.80
C LYS A 5 21.29 -50.06 -14.53
N GLU A 6 22.20 -49.64 -15.42
CA GLU A 6 22.95 -48.37 -15.32
C GLU A 6 22.04 -47.16 -15.60
N ARG A 7 21.13 -47.30 -16.58
CA ARG A 7 20.15 -46.26 -16.92
C ARG A 7 19.13 -46.02 -15.81
N LEU A 8 18.71 -47.08 -15.11
CA LEU A 8 17.74 -46.97 -14.02
C LEU A 8 18.34 -46.26 -12.79
N HIS A 9 19.59 -46.55 -12.42
CA HIS A 9 20.29 -45.83 -11.34
C HIS A 9 20.52 -44.35 -11.69
N SER A 10 20.92 -44.06 -12.93
CA SER A 10 21.11 -42.70 -13.40
C SER A 10 19.80 -41.90 -13.37
N LEU A 11 18.68 -42.50 -13.78
CA LEU A 11 17.35 -41.90 -13.69
C LEU A 11 16.86 -41.73 -12.25
N MET A 12 17.14 -42.71 -11.35
CA MET A 12 16.84 -42.57 -9.92
C MET A 12 17.62 -41.43 -9.29
N HIS A 13 18.91 -41.28 -9.61
CA HIS A 13 19.71 -40.15 -9.14
C HIS A 13 19.24 -38.82 -9.72
N LEU A 14 18.84 -38.78 -11.00
CA LEU A 14 18.23 -37.59 -11.60
C LEU A 14 16.89 -37.24 -10.92
N PHE A 15 16.08 -38.23 -10.59
CA PHE A 15 14.79 -38.07 -9.94
C PHE A 15 14.96 -37.62 -8.48
N ILE A 16 15.88 -38.23 -7.73
CA ILE A 16 16.23 -37.82 -6.36
C ILE A 16 16.86 -36.42 -6.36
N ALA A 17 17.75 -36.10 -7.31
CA ALA A 17 18.30 -34.76 -7.46
C ALA A 17 17.23 -33.73 -7.87
N CYS A 18 16.23 -34.12 -8.66
CA CYS A 18 15.08 -33.29 -9.02
C CYS A 18 14.17 -33.05 -7.81
N LEU A 19 13.89 -34.09 -7.02
CA LEU A 19 13.13 -34.00 -5.77
C LEU A 19 13.86 -33.16 -4.71
N LEU A 20 15.18 -33.29 -4.60
CA LEU A 20 16.02 -32.48 -3.72
C LEU A 20 16.11 -31.01 -4.19
N LYS A 21 16.08 -30.75 -5.51
CA LYS A 21 16.01 -29.40 -6.08
C LYS A 21 14.64 -28.74 -5.92
N LEU A 22 13.56 -29.51 -5.76
CA LEU A 22 12.22 -28.99 -5.50
C LEU A 22 12.03 -28.48 -4.05
N SER A 23 12.99 -28.71 -3.15
CA SER A 23 12.92 -28.34 -1.75
C SER A 23 13.59 -27.00 -1.41
N THR A 24 13.90 -26.17 -2.41
CA THR A 24 14.40 -24.81 -2.14
C THR A 24 13.22 -23.91 -1.77
N ALA A 25 13.23 -23.37 -0.55
CA ALA A 25 12.26 -22.38 -0.09
C ALA A 25 12.11 -21.25 -1.12
N ALA A 26 10.88 -20.76 -1.29
CA ALA A 26 10.58 -19.76 -2.31
C ALA A 26 11.23 -18.41 -1.97
N PRO A 27 11.91 -17.75 -2.93
CA PRO A 27 12.55 -16.47 -2.71
C PRO A 27 11.53 -15.33 -2.54
N CYS A 28 11.95 -14.26 -1.85
CA CYS A 28 11.14 -13.06 -1.63
C CYS A 28 10.55 -12.46 -2.92
N LEU A 29 9.28 -12.04 -2.85
CA LEU A 29 8.64 -11.33 -3.97
C LEU A 29 9.32 -9.97 -4.24
N PRO A 30 9.63 -9.61 -5.51
CA PRO A 30 10.34 -8.37 -5.84
C PRO A 30 9.63 -7.09 -5.36
N ASP A 31 8.30 -7.05 -5.44
CA ASP A 31 7.51 -5.89 -5.02
C ASP A 31 7.62 -5.67 -3.51
N GLN A 32 7.51 -6.74 -2.73
CA GLN A 32 7.68 -6.70 -1.28
C GLN A 32 9.10 -6.30 -0.89
N ALA A 33 10.12 -6.86 -1.55
CA ALA A 33 11.51 -6.46 -1.31
C ALA A 33 11.73 -4.97 -1.60
N SER A 34 11.10 -4.43 -2.65
CA SER A 34 11.21 -3.01 -3.04
C SER A 34 10.55 -2.09 -2.02
N SER A 35 9.34 -2.41 -1.56
CA SER A 35 8.64 -1.65 -0.50
C SER A 35 9.45 -1.64 0.81
N LEU A 36 10.07 -2.76 1.16
CA LEU A 36 10.94 -2.84 2.33
C LEU A 36 12.25 -2.03 2.15
N LEU A 37 12.82 -1.96 0.96
CA LEU A 37 13.98 -1.07 0.71
C LEU A 37 13.61 0.41 0.77
N GLN A 38 12.39 0.78 0.36
CA GLN A 38 11.88 2.13 0.57
C GLN A 38 11.74 2.45 2.06
N LEU A 39 11.21 1.51 2.85
CA LEU A 39 11.20 1.63 4.31
C LEU A 39 12.63 1.75 4.86
N LYS A 40 13.59 0.96 4.37
CA LYS A 40 15.01 1.06 4.76
C LYS A 40 15.57 2.47 4.55
N ALA A 41 15.20 3.17 3.48
CA ALA A 41 15.73 4.50 3.19
C ALA A 41 15.36 5.56 4.25
N SER A 42 14.42 5.26 5.13
CA SER A 42 13.89 6.19 6.12
C SER A 42 14.46 6.05 7.54
N PHE A 43 15.32 5.05 7.79
CA PHE A 43 16.01 4.91 9.07
C PHE A 43 17.13 5.95 9.19
N ILE A 44 17.13 6.74 10.27
CA ILE A 44 18.23 7.65 10.59
C ILE A 44 19.17 7.01 11.60
N GLY A 45 20.43 6.82 11.22
CA GLY A 45 21.50 6.38 12.12
C GLY A 45 21.56 4.87 12.36
N ASP A 46 20.48 4.14 12.13
CA ASP A 46 20.47 2.68 12.13
C ASP A 46 20.76 2.15 10.72
N SER A 47 21.94 1.57 10.54
CA SER A 47 22.20 0.78 9.35
C SER A 47 21.39 -0.51 9.48
N LEU A 48 20.54 -0.80 8.49
CA LEU A 48 19.99 -2.14 8.26
C LEU A 48 20.95 -2.88 7.32
N PRO A 49 22.09 -3.44 7.81
CA PRO A 49 23.12 -4.01 6.95
C PRO A 49 22.63 -5.27 6.25
N SER A 50 21.66 -5.98 6.85
CA SER A 50 21.10 -7.19 6.27
C SER A 50 20.13 -6.92 5.13
N TRP A 51 19.53 -5.73 5.07
CA TRP A 51 18.53 -5.37 4.05
C TRP A 51 19.24 -4.88 2.78
N GLN A 52 19.70 -5.78 1.92
CA GLN A 52 20.49 -5.44 0.73
C GLN A 52 19.71 -5.69 -0.56
N ALA A 53 19.74 -4.73 -1.47
CA ALA A 53 19.16 -4.90 -2.80
C ALA A 53 19.80 -6.10 -3.52
N GLY A 54 18.97 -6.93 -4.16
CA GLY A 54 19.41 -8.15 -4.85
C GLY A 54 19.67 -9.36 -3.95
N THR A 55 19.52 -9.23 -2.62
CA THR A 55 19.54 -10.36 -1.69
C THR A 55 18.11 -10.79 -1.32
N ASP A 56 17.92 -12.07 -1.05
CA ASP A 56 16.61 -12.59 -0.68
C ASP A 56 16.18 -12.08 0.71
N CYS A 57 15.13 -11.27 0.73
CA CYS A 57 14.60 -10.65 1.93
C CYS A 57 14.13 -11.68 2.97
N CYS A 58 13.64 -12.84 2.54
CA CYS A 58 13.04 -13.84 3.42
C CYS A 58 14.06 -14.68 4.21
N HIS A 59 15.32 -14.69 3.76
CA HIS A 59 16.36 -15.52 4.35
C HIS A 59 17.54 -14.71 4.89
N HIS A 60 17.76 -13.51 4.35
CA HIS A 60 18.92 -12.70 4.72
C HIS A 60 18.55 -11.50 5.57
N TRP A 61 17.32 -10.98 5.50
CA TRP A 61 16.97 -9.73 6.17
C TRP A 61 16.47 -9.99 7.59
N LYS A 62 17.24 -9.52 8.57
CA LYS A 62 16.82 -9.56 9.97
C LYS A 62 15.51 -8.78 10.17
N GLY A 63 14.59 -9.36 10.92
CA GLY A 63 13.28 -8.78 11.22
C GLY A 63 12.23 -8.98 10.11
N VAL A 64 12.58 -9.59 8.97
CA VAL A 64 11.60 -9.96 7.93
C VAL A 64 11.20 -11.41 8.12
N THR A 65 9.91 -11.66 8.32
CA THR A 65 9.36 -13.01 8.38
C THR A 65 8.59 -13.29 7.11
N CYS A 66 8.84 -14.44 6.48
CA CYS A 66 8.15 -14.86 5.27
C CYS A 66 7.45 -16.22 5.41
N ASP A 67 6.46 -16.41 4.55
CA ASP A 67 5.88 -17.71 4.24
C ASP A 67 6.89 -18.59 3.50
N VAL A 68 7.18 -19.78 4.05
CA VAL A 68 8.20 -20.71 3.54
C VAL A 68 7.82 -21.36 2.21
N ALA A 69 6.55 -21.42 1.86
CA ALA A 69 6.06 -22.06 0.65
C ALA A 69 6.05 -21.10 -0.55
N PHE A 70 5.79 -19.81 -0.30
CA PHE A 70 5.55 -18.83 -1.36
C PHE A 70 6.50 -17.63 -1.34
N GLY A 71 7.40 -17.51 -0.35
CA GLY A 71 8.36 -16.39 -0.28
C GLY A 71 7.70 -15.04 -0.02
N ARG A 72 6.49 -15.05 0.56
CA ARG A 72 5.72 -13.84 0.84
C ARG A 72 6.09 -13.30 2.20
N VAL A 73 6.40 -12.01 2.30
CA VAL A 73 6.59 -11.33 3.58
C VAL A 73 5.26 -11.29 4.33
N ILE A 74 5.27 -11.86 5.54
CA ILE A 74 4.08 -11.97 6.40
C ILE A 74 4.19 -11.10 7.66
N SER A 75 5.40 -10.70 8.07
CA SER A 75 5.57 -9.86 9.25
C SER A 75 6.91 -9.13 9.25
N LEU A 76 6.93 -7.96 9.88
CA LEU A 76 8.11 -7.15 10.11
C LEU A 76 8.27 -6.88 11.61
N ASP A 77 9.39 -7.29 12.17
CA ASP A 77 9.81 -6.92 13.52
C ASP A 77 10.70 -5.67 13.46
N LEU A 78 10.09 -4.51 13.72
CA LEU A 78 10.76 -3.22 13.79
C LEU A 78 11.27 -2.89 15.20
N GLY A 79 10.98 -3.73 16.21
CA GLY A 79 11.24 -3.43 17.63
C GLY A 79 12.72 -3.31 17.98
N THR A 80 13.60 -3.96 17.21
CA THR A 80 15.06 -3.95 17.46
C THR A 80 15.87 -3.23 16.38
N ILE A 81 15.25 -2.76 15.29
CA ILE A 81 15.99 -2.49 14.04
C ILE A 81 15.76 -1.11 13.40
N GLY A 82 14.99 -0.22 14.04
CA GLY A 82 15.47 1.16 14.04
C GLY A 82 14.49 2.29 14.28
N ARG A 83 15.09 3.48 14.41
CA ARG A 83 14.41 4.72 14.76
C ARG A 83 14.04 5.51 13.49
N LEU A 84 12.82 5.31 13.05
CA LEU A 84 12.24 5.86 11.81
C LEU A 84 11.70 7.31 11.98
N VAL A 85 12.44 8.19 12.66
CA VAL A 85 11.93 9.52 13.08
C VAL A 85 11.70 10.49 11.92
N SER A 86 12.21 10.20 10.71
CA SER A 86 12.12 11.13 9.56
C SER A 86 11.35 10.59 8.36
N LEU A 87 10.61 9.50 8.53
CA LEU A 87 9.70 9.04 7.49
C LEU A 87 8.51 9.99 7.40
N HIS A 88 8.25 10.57 6.22
CA HIS A 88 7.11 11.47 5.96
C HIS A 88 6.00 10.75 5.19
N GLY A 89 6.31 9.77 4.35
CA GLY A 89 5.33 8.98 3.61
C GLY A 89 5.67 7.48 3.66
N LEU A 90 4.70 6.64 4.01
CA LEU A 90 4.84 5.18 4.01
C LEU A 90 3.82 4.58 3.05
N ASP A 91 4.28 3.99 1.96
CA ASP A 91 3.41 3.24 1.04
C ASP A 91 3.82 1.76 1.04
N MET A 92 2.92 0.93 1.55
CA MET A 92 2.98 -0.52 1.52
C MET A 92 1.70 -1.11 0.93
N SER A 93 0.96 -0.32 0.14
CA SER A 93 -0.30 -0.71 -0.47
C SER A 93 -0.11 -1.82 -1.52
N HIS A 94 -1.20 -2.50 -1.88
CA HIS A 94 -1.22 -3.51 -2.95
C HIS A 94 -0.21 -4.64 -2.78
N ASN A 95 0.02 -5.04 -1.53
CA ASN A 95 0.87 -6.16 -1.19
C ASN A 95 0.03 -7.32 -0.63
N ASN A 96 0.69 -8.42 -0.29
CA ASN A 96 0.03 -9.55 0.36
C ASN A 96 0.50 -9.70 1.82
N PHE A 97 0.72 -8.58 2.51
CA PHE A 97 1.09 -8.59 3.92
C PHE A 97 -0.06 -9.15 4.75
N THR A 98 0.27 -9.98 5.75
CA THR A 98 -0.69 -10.61 6.65
C THR A 98 -0.33 -10.32 8.10
N GLY A 99 -1.07 -10.86 9.07
CA GLY A 99 -0.77 -10.64 10.48
C GLY A 99 -1.13 -9.22 10.96
N LYS A 100 -0.60 -8.82 12.12
CA LYS A 100 -0.95 -7.56 12.78
C LYS A 100 0.02 -6.43 12.40
N ILE A 101 -0.48 -5.21 12.41
CA ILE A 101 0.37 -4.02 12.35
C ILE A 101 1.19 -3.94 13.66
N PRO A 102 2.52 -3.77 13.58
CA PRO A 102 3.35 -3.57 14.77
C PRO A 102 3.06 -2.20 15.39
N SER A 103 2.76 -2.16 16.69
CA SER A 103 2.54 -0.93 17.49
C SER A 103 3.66 0.11 17.36
N GLN A 104 4.88 -0.34 17.06
CA GLN A 104 6.09 0.45 16.89
C GLN A 104 5.97 1.44 15.72
N LEU A 105 5.09 1.19 14.74
CA LEU A 105 4.78 2.17 13.69
C LEU A 105 4.12 3.43 14.27
N GLY A 106 3.57 3.41 15.48
CA GLY A 106 3.11 4.61 16.20
C GLY A 106 4.23 5.57 16.61
N ASN A 107 5.50 5.14 16.60
CA ASN A 107 6.65 6.00 16.91
C ASN A 107 7.07 6.91 15.74
N LEU A 108 6.41 6.79 14.58
CA LEU A 108 6.69 7.58 13.38
C LEU A 108 6.05 8.97 13.46
N THR A 109 6.34 9.75 14.50
CA THR A 109 5.61 10.99 14.80
C THR A 109 5.68 12.07 13.71
N ARG A 110 6.61 11.96 12.75
CA ARG A 110 6.74 12.84 11.59
C ARG A 110 6.05 12.35 10.32
N LEU A 111 5.40 11.19 10.38
CA LEU A 111 4.72 10.63 9.23
C LEU A 111 3.52 11.49 8.85
N GLU A 112 3.45 11.90 7.60
CA GLU A 112 2.42 12.77 7.02
C GLU A 112 1.42 11.98 6.15
N SER A 113 1.87 10.88 5.54
CA SER A 113 1.06 10.01 4.68
C SER A 113 1.35 8.53 4.96
N MET A 114 0.30 7.71 5.07
CA MET A 114 0.40 6.26 5.23
C MET A 114 -0.63 5.52 4.37
N ASP A 115 -0.16 4.70 3.42
CA ASP A 115 -0.96 3.74 2.67
C ASP A 115 -0.59 2.30 3.04
N LEU A 116 -1.52 1.58 3.64
CA LEU A 116 -1.43 0.12 3.89
C LEU A 116 -2.56 -0.64 3.18
N SER A 117 -3.26 0.01 2.25
CA SER A 117 -4.46 -0.54 1.63
C SER A 117 -4.20 -1.74 0.74
N CYS A 118 -5.26 -2.50 0.42
CA CYS A 118 -5.20 -3.65 -0.47
C CYS A 118 -4.14 -4.68 -0.02
N ASN A 119 -4.22 -5.08 1.24
CA ASN A 119 -3.40 -6.11 1.86
C ASN A 119 -4.29 -7.13 2.57
N SER A 120 -3.68 -8.10 3.27
CA SER A 120 -4.38 -9.08 4.11
C SER A 120 -4.04 -8.89 5.60
N LEU A 121 -3.75 -7.66 6.02
CA LEU A 121 -3.44 -7.33 7.42
C LEU A 121 -4.68 -7.54 8.29
N SER A 122 -4.48 -7.93 9.54
CA SER A 122 -5.53 -8.43 10.43
C SER A 122 -5.31 -8.00 11.88
N GLY A 123 -6.34 -8.16 12.71
CA GLY A 123 -6.32 -7.73 14.11
C GLY A 123 -6.65 -6.24 14.26
N GLU A 124 -6.38 -5.70 15.44
CA GLU A 124 -6.73 -4.32 15.78
C GLU A 124 -5.69 -3.31 15.28
N ILE A 125 -6.16 -2.10 14.94
CA ILE A 125 -5.27 -0.97 14.65
C ILE A 125 -4.67 -0.52 16.00
N PRO A 126 -3.32 -0.46 16.14
CA PRO A 126 -2.69 -0.13 17.41
C PRO A 126 -3.09 1.26 17.92
N GLN A 127 -3.38 1.37 19.22
CA GLN A 127 -3.73 2.66 19.83
C GLN A 127 -2.57 3.66 19.77
N GLU A 128 -1.33 3.17 19.67
CA GLU A 128 -0.10 3.96 19.49
C GLU A 128 -0.14 4.82 18.23
N PHE A 129 -0.96 4.47 17.22
CA PHE A 129 -1.11 5.29 16.01
C PHE A 129 -1.71 6.67 16.31
N THR A 130 -2.37 6.85 17.44
CA THR A 130 -2.81 8.17 17.91
C THR A 130 -1.65 9.14 18.20
N SER A 131 -0.41 8.63 18.30
CA SER A 131 0.81 9.44 18.46
C SER A 131 1.34 10.01 17.14
N LEU A 132 0.77 9.61 16.01
CA LEU A 132 1.19 10.06 14.67
C LEU A 132 0.63 11.46 14.36
N THR A 133 0.95 12.46 15.16
CA THR A 133 0.31 13.78 15.13
C THR A 133 0.48 14.56 13.82
N SER A 134 1.48 14.23 13.00
CA SER A 134 1.69 14.83 11.69
C SER A 134 0.90 14.16 10.56
N LEU A 135 0.20 13.05 10.84
CA LEU A 135 -0.44 12.23 9.80
C LEU A 135 -1.66 12.95 9.23
N SER A 136 -1.54 13.35 7.96
CA SER A 136 -2.55 14.09 7.21
C SER A 136 -3.35 13.22 6.25
N TRP A 137 -2.77 12.10 5.82
CA TRP A 137 -3.39 11.16 4.90
C TRP A 137 -3.18 9.73 5.38
N LEU A 138 -4.27 8.96 5.43
CA LEU A 138 -4.28 7.57 5.88
C LEU A 138 -5.19 6.74 4.96
N ASN A 139 -4.69 5.59 4.53
CA ASN A 139 -5.50 4.59 3.82
C ASN A 139 -5.19 3.19 4.36
N LEU A 140 -6.18 2.59 5.03
CA LEU A 140 -6.16 1.23 5.58
C LEU A 140 -7.22 0.34 4.89
N SER A 141 -7.79 0.80 3.77
CA SER A 141 -8.90 0.13 3.11
C SER A 141 -8.50 -1.25 2.57
N TYR A 142 -9.49 -2.11 2.35
CA TYR A 142 -9.34 -3.45 1.78
C TYR A 142 -8.27 -4.28 2.52
N ASN A 143 -8.47 -4.41 3.84
CA ASN A 143 -7.72 -5.29 4.73
C ASN A 143 -8.71 -6.13 5.57
N ASN A 144 -8.21 -6.90 6.52
CA ASN A 144 -8.99 -7.72 7.45
C ASN A 144 -8.90 -7.19 8.89
N PHE A 145 -8.82 -5.87 9.09
CA PHE A 145 -8.77 -5.27 10.42
C PHE A 145 -10.07 -5.50 11.19
N THR A 146 -9.93 -5.65 12.50
CA THR A 146 -11.03 -5.89 13.44
C THR A 146 -10.95 -4.95 14.63
N GLY A 147 -12.02 -4.85 15.41
CA GLY A 147 -12.02 -4.07 16.64
C GLY A 147 -12.38 -2.60 16.43
N ARG A 148 -12.14 -1.79 17.47
CA ARG A 148 -12.51 -0.38 17.49
C ARG A 148 -11.43 0.48 16.85
N LEU A 149 -11.82 1.49 16.08
CA LEU A 149 -10.88 2.53 15.64
C LEU A 149 -10.20 3.22 16.85
N PRO A 150 -8.89 3.51 16.77
CA PRO A 150 -8.17 4.20 17.84
C PRO A 150 -8.83 5.53 18.20
N GLN A 151 -9.02 5.77 19.50
CA GLN A 151 -9.63 7.01 19.98
C GLN A 151 -8.57 8.12 20.07
N GLY A 152 -8.19 8.66 18.92
CA GLY A 152 -7.35 9.86 18.82
C GLY A 152 -8.04 10.89 17.94
N ASN A 153 -7.90 12.17 18.29
CA ASN A 153 -8.64 13.27 17.65
C ASN A 153 -8.46 13.28 16.11
N GLN A 154 -7.28 12.91 15.61
CA GLN A 154 -6.97 12.82 14.18
C GLN A 154 -7.58 11.59 13.48
N PHE A 155 -7.81 10.48 14.18
CA PHE A 155 -8.38 9.29 13.55
C PHE A 155 -9.84 9.49 13.14
N LEU A 156 -10.47 10.50 13.75
CA LEU A 156 -11.82 10.94 13.44
C LEU A 156 -11.86 11.92 12.25
N THR A 157 -10.72 12.46 11.82
CA THR A 157 -10.67 13.39 10.67
C THR A 157 -10.48 12.67 9.35
N PHE A 158 -10.08 11.39 9.35
CA PHE A 158 -9.94 10.61 8.13
C PHE A 158 -11.32 10.19 7.59
N PRO A 159 -11.50 10.19 6.25
CA PRO A 159 -12.76 9.80 5.63
C PRO A 159 -13.05 8.31 5.86
N SER A 160 -14.32 7.91 5.80
CA SER A 160 -14.73 6.51 5.94
C SER A 160 -14.11 5.59 4.87
N SER A 161 -13.80 6.14 3.69
CA SER A 161 -13.11 5.41 2.62
C SER A 161 -11.73 4.90 3.05
N SER A 162 -11.03 5.60 3.95
CA SER A 162 -9.75 5.17 4.52
C SER A 162 -9.84 3.84 5.26
N PHE A 163 -11.04 3.39 5.65
CA PHE A 163 -11.24 2.16 6.42
C PHE A 163 -12.16 1.16 5.69
N GLU A 164 -12.57 1.47 4.47
CA GLU A 164 -13.49 0.63 3.68
C GLU A 164 -12.94 -0.80 3.48
N GLY A 165 -13.83 -1.78 3.30
CA GLY A 165 -13.41 -3.17 3.03
C GLY A 165 -12.92 -3.95 4.25
N ASN A 166 -12.89 -3.34 5.44
CA ASN A 166 -12.56 -4.01 6.70
C ASN A 166 -13.83 -4.42 7.46
N ALA A 167 -14.32 -5.65 7.26
CA ALA A 167 -15.63 -6.09 7.76
C ALA A 167 -15.77 -6.08 9.30
N GLY A 168 -14.65 -6.24 10.02
CA GLY A 168 -14.60 -6.34 11.48
C GLY A 168 -14.28 -5.02 12.20
N LEU A 169 -13.99 -3.94 11.48
CA LEU A 169 -13.77 -2.62 12.08
C LEU A 169 -15.11 -1.97 12.46
N TYR A 170 -15.14 -1.33 13.62
CA TYR A 170 -16.28 -0.56 14.09
C TYR A 170 -15.82 0.69 14.87
N GLY A 171 -16.71 1.67 15.02
CA GLY A 171 -16.38 2.93 15.69
C GLY A 171 -17.23 4.08 15.17
N ILE A 172 -17.07 5.26 15.75
CA ILE A 172 -17.96 6.41 15.49
C ILE A 172 -17.94 6.91 14.03
N GLN A 173 -16.90 6.60 13.25
CA GLN A 173 -16.79 6.95 11.81
C GLN A 173 -17.32 5.85 10.87
N LEU A 174 -17.71 4.69 11.41
CA LEU A 174 -18.17 3.53 10.64
C LEU A 174 -19.56 3.18 11.15
N SER A 175 -20.59 3.65 10.45
CA SER A 175 -22.00 3.36 10.78
C SER A 175 -22.32 1.88 10.57
N LYS A 176 -21.85 1.01 11.48
CA LYS A 176 -22.71 -0.09 11.90
C LYS A 176 -23.61 0.48 12.97
N GLN A 177 -24.79 0.89 12.53
CA GLN A 177 -25.92 1.07 13.42
C GLN A 177 -26.07 -0.27 14.15
N CYS A 178 -25.76 -0.27 15.45
CA CYS A 178 -26.08 -1.40 16.30
C CYS A 178 -27.60 -1.41 16.40
N ASP A 179 -28.26 -2.08 15.46
CA ASP A 179 -29.65 -2.48 15.60
C ASP A 179 -29.68 -3.45 16.78
N ASN A 180 -29.93 -2.88 17.96
CA ASN A 180 -30.26 -3.64 19.14
C ASN A 180 -31.47 -4.52 18.79
N LEU A 181 -31.31 -5.83 18.91
CA LEU A 181 -32.45 -6.75 18.96
C LEU A 181 -33.44 -6.21 20.00
N GLY A 182 -34.68 -5.98 19.55
CA GLY A 182 -35.77 -5.41 20.35
C GLY A 182 -36.26 -6.33 21.48
N PRO A 183 -37.45 -6.07 22.06
CA PRO A 183 -38.66 -5.67 21.34
C PRO A 183 -39.36 -4.41 21.92
N ASP A 184 -40.06 -3.65 21.08
CA ASP A 184 -41.54 -3.54 21.12
C ASP A 184 -42.06 -2.27 20.40
N LEU A 185 -43.16 -2.49 19.66
CA LEU A 185 -44.20 -1.58 19.18
C LEU A 185 -43.86 -0.18 18.61
N THR A 186 -44.19 -0.08 17.31
CA THR A 186 -44.85 1.05 16.64
C THR A 186 -44.17 2.42 16.69
N THR A 187 -43.59 2.84 15.56
CA THR A 187 -44.07 4.03 14.84
C THR A 187 -43.60 3.96 13.38
N ARG A 188 -44.56 3.77 12.48
CA ARG A 188 -44.42 4.01 11.05
C ARG A 188 -44.30 5.53 10.88
N SER A 189 -43.15 6.01 10.44
CA SER A 189 -43.06 7.35 9.83
C SER A 189 -42.24 7.26 8.55
N THR A 190 -42.96 7.15 7.45
CA THR A 190 -42.53 7.43 6.09
C THR A 190 -42.06 8.87 5.98
N LEU A 191 -40.78 9.10 5.65
CA LEU A 191 -40.32 10.26 4.87
C LEU A 191 -39.25 9.79 3.87
N ALA A 192 -39.30 10.43 2.71
CA ALA A 192 -38.83 10.00 1.39
C ALA A 192 -37.30 9.85 1.22
N PRO A 193 -36.82 9.19 0.15
CA PRO A 193 -35.40 9.16 -0.20
C PRO A 193 -34.94 10.49 -0.81
N GLU A 194 -33.97 11.14 -0.17
CA GLU A 194 -33.17 12.23 -0.76
C GLU A 194 -32.29 11.68 -1.90
N PRO A 195 -32.29 12.28 -3.11
CA PRO A 195 -31.53 11.77 -4.24
C PRO A 195 -30.08 12.31 -4.25
N ASN A 196 -29.14 11.38 -4.33
CA ASN A 196 -27.92 11.46 -5.16
C ASN A 196 -26.81 12.47 -4.80
N SER A 197 -26.02 12.18 -3.75
CA SER A 197 -24.68 12.79 -3.56
C SER A 197 -23.57 12.08 -4.37
N LEU A 198 -23.75 10.79 -4.68
CA LEU A 198 -22.73 9.94 -5.34
C LEU A 198 -22.39 10.37 -6.77
N TRP A 199 -23.37 10.93 -7.49
CA TRP A 199 -23.16 11.42 -8.86
C TRP A 199 -22.51 12.81 -8.88
N GLN A 200 -22.69 13.59 -7.82
CA GLN A 200 -22.16 14.95 -7.74
C GLN A 200 -20.62 14.93 -7.56
N ASP A 201 -20.12 14.08 -6.65
CA ASP A 201 -18.68 13.94 -6.41
C ASP A 201 -17.93 13.32 -7.60
N ARG A 202 -18.61 12.42 -8.33
CA ARG A 202 -18.08 11.81 -9.56
C ARG A 202 -18.03 12.83 -10.70
N LEU A 203 -19.00 13.73 -10.80
CA LEU A 203 -19.01 14.80 -11.79
C LEU A 203 -17.91 15.82 -11.50
N ASP A 204 -17.66 16.19 -10.25
CA ASP A 204 -16.60 17.16 -9.91
C ASP A 204 -15.19 16.60 -10.24
N ALA A 205 -14.94 15.32 -9.97
CA ALA A 205 -13.70 14.66 -10.39
C ALA A 205 -13.57 14.60 -11.92
N ILE A 206 -14.64 14.21 -12.63
CA ILE A 206 -14.63 14.14 -14.11
C ILE A 206 -14.43 15.53 -14.72
N ILE A 207 -15.11 16.55 -14.19
CA ILE A 207 -14.97 17.96 -14.57
C ILE A 207 -13.52 18.41 -14.34
N PHE A 208 -12.92 18.11 -13.20
CA PHE A 208 -11.52 18.42 -12.91
C PHE A 208 -10.56 17.79 -13.93
N PHE A 209 -10.72 16.49 -14.26
CA PHE A 209 -9.88 15.82 -15.25
C PHE A 209 -10.08 16.36 -16.68
N LEU A 210 -11.31 16.74 -17.04
CA LEU A 210 -11.60 17.34 -18.34
C LEU A 210 -11.00 18.75 -18.48
N PHE A 211 -11.08 19.59 -17.45
CA PHE A 211 -10.52 20.95 -17.49
C PHE A 211 -8.98 20.96 -17.42
N VAL A 212 -8.36 20.11 -16.59
CA VAL A 212 -6.89 20.01 -16.50
C VAL A 212 -6.30 19.36 -17.75
N GLY A 213 -6.94 18.32 -18.29
CA GLY A 213 -6.50 17.64 -19.51
C GLY A 213 -6.57 18.54 -20.75
N LEU A 214 -7.73 19.15 -21.01
CA LEU A 214 -7.90 20.06 -22.16
C LEU A 214 -7.03 21.31 -22.05
N GLY A 215 -6.79 21.81 -20.84
CA GLY A 215 -5.89 22.94 -20.59
C GLY A 215 -4.43 22.64 -20.93
N PHE A 216 -3.95 21.43 -20.64
CA PHE A 216 -2.58 21.02 -20.95
C PHE A 216 -2.37 20.87 -22.46
N ASP A 217 -3.32 20.26 -23.18
CA ASP A 217 -3.21 20.03 -24.63
C ASP A 217 -3.27 21.35 -25.41
N VAL A 218 -4.17 22.27 -25.05
CA VAL A 218 -4.26 23.59 -25.68
C VAL A 218 -3.02 24.44 -25.37
N GLY A 219 -2.54 24.41 -24.12
CA GLY A 219 -1.31 25.10 -23.73
C GLY A 219 -0.08 24.59 -24.46
N PHE A 220 0.05 23.26 -24.61
CA PHE A 220 1.14 22.62 -25.33
C PHE A 220 1.08 22.95 -26.83
N ALA A 221 -0.09 22.88 -27.46
CA ALA A 221 -0.27 23.24 -28.87
C ALA A 221 0.07 24.70 -29.16
N LEU A 222 -0.38 25.63 -28.31
CA LEU A 222 -0.05 27.06 -28.45
C LEU A 222 1.45 27.32 -28.28
N SER A 223 2.12 26.60 -27.36
CA SER A 223 3.57 26.73 -27.17
C SER A 223 4.37 26.29 -28.41
N ILE A 224 3.93 25.24 -29.11
CA ILE A 224 4.56 24.75 -30.34
C ILE A 224 4.35 25.76 -31.48
N ILE A 225 3.15 26.31 -31.61
CA ILE A 225 2.83 27.32 -32.64
C ILE A 225 3.67 28.59 -32.41
N PHE A 226 3.72 29.11 -31.18
CA PHE A 226 4.53 30.29 -30.85
C PHE A 226 6.02 30.05 -31.11
N ARG A 227 6.56 28.89 -30.70
CA ARG A 227 7.96 28.54 -30.95
C ARG A 227 8.29 28.46 -32.44
N SER A 228 7.34 27.99 -33.24
CA SER A 228 7.48 27.91 -34.70
C SER A 228 7.46 29.29 -35.35
N PHE A 229 6.62 30.21 -34.86
CA PHE A 229 6.56 31.60 -35.32
C PHE A 229 7.88 32.36 -35.04
N TYR A 230 8.41 32.25 -33.82
CA TYR A 230 9.71 32.85 -33.47
C TYR A 230 10.87 32.27 -34.28
N HIS A 231 10.82 30.98 -34.61
CA HIS A 231 11.85 30.36 -35.44
C HIS A 231 11.78 30.84 -36.90
N ILE A 232 10.58 31.07 -37.43
CA ILE A 232 10.38 31.62 -38.78
C ILE A 232 10.82 33.09 -38.85
N GLU A 233 10.47 33.91 -37.86
CA GLU A 233 10.94 35.31 -37.82
C GLU A 233 12.46 35.41 -37.72
N GLY A 234 13.10 34.57 -36.90
CA GLY A 234 14.56 34.49 -36.81
C GLY A 234 15.21 34.02 -38.13
N TRP A 235 14.55 33.12 -38.87
CA TRP A 235 15.02 32.69 -40.19
C TRP A 235 14.87 33.80 -41.24
N LEU A 236 13.74 34.51 -41.27
CA LEU A 236 13.47 35.63 -42.18
C LEU A 236 14.40 36.82 -41.92
N TYR A 237 14.64 37.18 -40.65
CA TYR A 237 15.61 38.23 -40.28
C TYR A 237 17.01 37.93 -40.82
N LYS A 238 17.41 36.65 -40.84
CA LYS A 238 18.73 36.22 -41.30
C LYS A 238 18.88 36.11 -42.82
N HIS A 239 17.79 36.08 -43.59
CA HIS A 239 17.83 35.87 -45.05
C HIS A 239 17.27 37.04 -45.86
N MET A 240 16.60 38.01 -45.23
CA MET A 240 16.04 39.19 -45.89
C MET A 240 16.75 40.51 -45.54
N TYR A 241 17.69 40.50 -44.59
CA TYR A 241 18.55 41.63 -44.23
C TYR A 241 20.03 41.23 -44.25
#